data_AF-A0AAD9E114-F1
#
_entry.id   AF-A0AAD9E114-F1
#
_cell.length_a   1.000
_cell.length_b   1.000
_cell.length_c   1.000
_cell.angle_alpha   90.00
_cell.angle_beta   90.00
_cell.angle_gamma   90.00
#
_symmetry.space_group_name_H-M   'P 1'
#
loop_
_entity.id
_entity.type
_entity.pdbx_description
1 polymer ?
#
loop_
_entity_poly.entity_id
_entity_poly.type
_entity_poly.pdbx_seq_one_letter_code
_entity_poly.pdbx_strand_id
1 'polypeptide(L)'
;MKHDLMQGLSSPKSWKMLSQLLFISIATNAVSSQLTAAICAPYMRKPEIIDISVDCGTTFIGLAIQICPVAYIGYNESQLFLNNIMDDPTCKGSLDCSVAPPVLRFNFPLNSTNACGSSFKTTSSVGTGILSDISSVQTMNVSGVVQSYDPTTSTVTYYAELKYYYVCSYPLEYLVNNTQMDV
;
A
#
# COMPACT_ATOMS: atom_id res chain seq x y z
N MET A 1 -65.33 -22.94 -24.64
CA MET A 1 -64.19 -22.36 -25.38
C MET A 1 -63.56 -21.29 -24.51
N LYS A 2 -62.24 -21.41 -24.22
CA LYS A 2 -61.35 -20.55 -23.40
C LYS A 2 -61.64 -20.53 -21.88
N HIS A 3 -60.90 -21.20 -21.00
CA HIS A 3 -59.45 -21.27 -20.65
C HIS A 3 -58.84 -19.99 -20.06
N ASP A 4 -58.26 -20.20 -18.87
CA ASP A 4 -57.23 -19.44 -18.12
C ASP A 4 -57.66 -18.27 -17.22
N LEU A 5 -57.10 -18.06 -16.02
CA LEU A 5 -56.26 -18.84 -15.09
C LEU A 5 -56.17 -18.03 -13.79
N MET A 6 -56.38 -18.67 -12.64
CA MET A 6 -55.85 -18.37 -11.29
C MET A 6 -55.77 -16.90 -10.80
N GLN A 7 -56.68 -16.53 -9.90
CA GLN A 7 -56.41 -15.52 -8.87
C GLN A 7 -55.55 -16.18 -7.77
N GLY A 8 -54.30 -15.75 -7.62
CA GLY A 8 -53.33 -16.29 -6.65
C GLY A 8 -52.97 -15.27 -5.56
N LEU A 9 -53.53 -15.50 -4.37
CA LEU A 9 -53.06 -15.14 -3.02
C LEU A 9 -52.23 -13.85 -2.84
N SER A 10 -52.90 -12.82 -2.33
CA SER A 10 -52.29 -11.77 -1.51
C SER A 10 -51.86 -12.35 -0.16
N SER A 11 -50.56 -12.29 0.17
CA SER A 11 -50.03 -12.60 1.51
C SER A 11 -49.11 -11.47 2.00
N PRO A 12 -49.53 -10.67 3.01
CA PRO A 12 -48.82 -9.49 3.49
C PRO A 12 -47.56 -9.80 4.31
N LYS A 13 -47.19 -11.08 4.46
CA LYS A 13 -46.03 -11.54 5.24
C LYS A 13 -44.73 -11.60 4.42
N SER A 14 -44.83 -11.80 3.10
CA SER A 14 -43.65 -11.92 2.22
C SER A 14 -42.91 -10.58 2.04
N TRP A 15 -43.66 -9.48 1.95
CA TRP A 15 -43.11 -8.12 1.81
C TRP A 15 -42.31 -7.67 3.05
N LYS A 16 -42.72 -8.09 4.25
CA LYS A 16 -42.03 -7.76 5.52
C LYS A 16 -40.68 -8.49 5.63
N MET A 17 -40.61 -9.75 5.20
CA MET A 17 -39.37 -10.53 5.15
C MET A 17 -38.38 -9.97 4.13
N LEU A 18 -38.83 -9.64 2.91
CA LEU A 18 -37.99 -9.02 1.89
C LEU A 18 -37.49 -7.62 2.29
N SER A 19 -38.30 -6.82 2.98
CA SER A 19 -37.89 -5.53 3.52
C SER A 19 -36.84 -5.68 4.65
N GLN A 20 -37.00 -6.64 5.56
CA GLN A 20 -36.02 -6.91 6.63
C GLN A 20 -34.68 -7.42 6.08
N LEU A 21 -34.69 -8.26 5.04
CA LEU A 21 -33.47 -8.72 4.37
C LEU A 21 -32.70 -7.58 3.67
N LEU A 22 -33.41 -6.57 3.15
CA LEU A 22 -32.80 -5.36 2.59
C LEU A 22 -32.16 -4.47 3.67
N PHE A 23 -32.77 -4.33 4.84
CA PHE A 23 -32.17 -3.53 5.94
C PHE A 23 -30.91 -4.17 6.53
N ILE A 24 -30.86 -5.51 6.61
CA ILE A 24 -29.69 -6.23 7.14
C ILE A 24 -28.48 -6.10 6.19
N SER A 25 -28.71 -6.05 4.87
CA SER A 25 -27.64 -5.89 3.87
C SER A 25 -27.12 -4.45 3.75
N ILE A 26 -27.89 -3.44 4.17
CA ILE A 26 -27.41 -2.05 4.29
C ILE A 26 -26.53 -1.88 5.53
N ALA A 27 -26.83 -2.62 6.61
CA ALA A 27 -26.06 -2.53 7.86
C ALA A 27 -24.63 -3.09 7.71
N THR A 28 -24.40 -4.13 6.91
CA THR A 28 -23.06 -4.75 6.81
C THR A 28 -22.04 -3.92 6.04
N ASN A 29 -22.49 -2.99 5.18
CA ASN A 29 -21.59 -2.13 4.38
C ASN A 29 -21.23 -0.80 5.08
N ALA A 30 -21.98 -0.40 6.11
CA ALA A 30 -21.72 0.83 6.86
C ALA A 30 -20.70 0.67 8.00
N VAL A 31 -20.43 -0.57 8.43
CA VAL A 31 -19.55 -0.83 9.59
C VAL A 31 -18.09 -0.56 9.24
N SER A 32 -17.64 -0.86 8.03
CA SER A 32 -16.22 -0.75 7.66
C SER A 32 -15.72 0.69 7.57
N SER A 33 -16.52 1.63 7.04
CA SER A 33 -16.12 3.04 6.90
C SER A 33 -16.27 3.86 8.20
N GLN A 34 -17.20 3.46 9.07
CA GLN A 34 -17.35 4.09 10.40
C GLN A 34 -16.24 3.66 11.37
N LEU A 35 -15.73 2.43 11.21
CA LEU A 35 -14.69 1.88 12.07
C LEU A 35 -13.34 2.59 11.89
N THR A 36 -12.93 2.89 10.65
CA THR A 36 -11.70 3.65 10.37
C THR A 36 -11.77 5.09 10.87
N ALA A 37 -12.93 5.76 10.72
CA ALA A 37 -13.13 7.10 11.24
C ALA A 37 -13.03 7.16 12.78
N ALA A 38 -13.59 6.16 13.48
CA ALA A 38 -13.50 6.07 14.94
C ALA A 38 -12.08 5.79 15.45
N ILE A 39 -11.33 4.90 14.78
CA ILE A 39 -9.95 4.56 15.17
C ILE A 39 -8.99 5.72 14.87
N CYS A 40 -9.25 6.51 13.82
CA CYS A 40 -8.39 7.63 13.46
C CYS A 40 -8.64 8.92 14.23
N ALA A 41 -9.75 9.07 14.96
CA ALA A 41 -10.10 10.30 15.67
C ALA A 41 -8.95 10.94 16.50
N PRO A 42 -8.16 10.21 17.30
CA PRO A 42 -7.05 10.80 18.07
C PRO A 42 -5.77 11.04 17.24
N TYR A 43 -5.69 10.54 16.01
CA TYR A 43 -4.49 10.57 15.16
C TYR A 43 -4.67 11.44 13.89
N MET A 44 -5.78 12.17 13.79
CA MET A 44 -6.05 13.11 12.71
C MET A 44 -5.11 14.31 12.80
N ARG A 45 -4.05 14.29 12.00
CA ARG A 45 -3.09 15.39 11.86
C ARG A 45 -2.59 15.53 10.44
N LYS A 46 -1.91 16.64 10.13
CA LYS A 46 -1.22 16.81 8.84
C LYS A 46 -0.13 15.73 8.66
N PRO A 47 0.05 15.15 7.47
CA PRO A 47 1.14 14.23 7.16
C PRO A 47 2.53 14.82 7.38
N GLU A 48 3.44 13.97 7.86
CA GLU A 48 4.85 14.26 8.13
C GLU A 48 5.74 13.16 7.56
N ILE A 49 7.03 13.45 7.41
CA ILE A 49 8.02 12.51 6.86
C ILE A 49 8.16 11.24 7.74
N ILE A 50 7.86 11.36 9.03
CA ILE A 50 7.94 10.24 10.00
C ILE A 50 6.75 9.27 9.90
N ASP A 51 5.75 9.57 9.06
CA ASP A 51 4.55 8.72 8.94
C ASP A 51 4.78 7.48 8.08
N ILE A 52 5.97 7.34 7.48
CA ILE A 52 6.41 6.17 6.74
C ILE A 52 7.58 5.47 7.46
N SER A 53 7.50 4.15 7.55
CA SER A 53 8.60 3.26 7.92
C SER A 53 8.94 2.35 6.74
N VAL A 54 10.23 2.11 6.52
CA VAL A 54 10.77 1.31 5.42
C VAL A 54 11.57 0.16 6.02
N ASP A 55 11.24 -1.06 5.62
CA ASP A 55 11.94 -2.29 5.98
C ASP A 55 12.57 -2.91 4.71
N CYS A 56 13.89 -2.87 4.65
CA CYS A 56 14.66 -3.31 3.50
C CYS A 56 15.11 -4.77 3.68
N GLY A 57 14.23 -5.72 3.36
CA GLY A 57 14.56 -7.14 3.33
C GLY A 57 15.39 -7.52 2.11
N THR A 58 15.98 -8.72 2.11
CA THR A 58 16.78 -9.25 0.98
C THR A 58 15.91 -9.83 -0.14
N THR A 59 14.66 -10.14 0.14
CA THR A 59 13.71 -10.76 -0.80
C THR A 59 12.47 -9.89 -1.04
N PHE A 60 12.03 -9.14 -0.02
CA PHE A 60 10.88 -8.24 -0.07
C PHE A 60 11.25 -6.89 0.56
N ILE A 61 10.60 -5.83 0.08
CA ILE A 61 10.59 -4.52 0.75
C ILE A 61 9.23 -4.33 1.41
N GLY A 62 9.26 -3.99 2.69
CA GLY A 62 8.09 -3.62 3.48
C GLY A 62 8.00 -2.12 3.66
N LEU A 63 6.84 -1.52 3.39
CA LEU A 63 6.54 -0.13 3.76
C LEU A 63 5.36 -0.14 4.73
N ALA A 64 5.40 0.69 5.77
CA ALA A 64 4.29 0.90 6.69
C ALA A 64 4.00 2.40 6.80
N ILE A 65 2.81 2.82 6.39
CA ILE A 65 2.39 4.23 6.37
C ILE A 65 1.24 4.42 7.34
N GLN A 66 1.31 5.39 8.24
CA GLN A 66 0.19 5.73 9.12
C GLN A 66 -0.98 6.28 8.29
N ILE A 67 -2.16 5.66 8.40
CA ILE A 67 -3.30 6.01 7.53
C ILE A 67 -4.08 7.23 8.02
N CYS A 68 -4.06 7.54 9.31
CA CYS A 68 -4.88 8.64 9.85
C CYS A 68 -4.43 10.03 9.37
N PRO A 69 -3.12 10.33 9.25
CA PRO A 69 -2.68 11.56 8.59
C PRO A 69 -3.07 11.62 7.11
N VAL A 70 -3.13 10.48 6.43
CA VAL A 70 -3.59 10.38 5.02
C VAL A 70 -5.10 10.70 4.93
N ALA A 71 -5.89 10.18 5.87
CA ALA A 71 -7.32 10.47 5.96
C ALA A 71 -7.59 11.94 6.30
N TYR A 72 -6.74 12.60 7.10
CA TYR A 72 -6.84 14.03 7.42
C TYR A 72 -6.83 14.93 6.18
N ILE A 73 -6.08 14.55 5.14
CA ILE A 73 -6.03 15.29 3.87
C ILE A 73 -7.07 14.80 2.83
N GLY A 74 -7.91 13.82 3.19
CA GLY A 74 -9.04 13.37 2.37
C GLY A 74 -8.79 12.13 1.51
N TYR A 75 -7.66 11.42 1.67
CA TYR A 75 -7.41 10.17 0.95
C TYR A 75 -7.65 8.94 1.82
N ASN A 76 -8.06 7.85 1.18
CA ASN A 76 -8.24 6.53 1.79
C ASN A 76 -7.11 5.58 1.40
N GLU A 77 -7.07 4.41 2.02
CA GLU A 77 -6.07 3.37 1.76
C GLU A 77 -6.05 2.90 0.31
N SER A 78 -7.22 2.83 -0.32
CA SER A 78 -7.37 2.43 -1.72
C SER A 78 -6.93 3.49 -2.73
N GLN A 79 -6.63 4.70 -2.26
CA GLN A 79 -6.19 5.83 -3.09
C GLN A 79 -4.67 6.06 -3.00
N LEU A 80 -3.94 5.20 -2.27
CA LEU A 80 -2.49 5.21 -2.22
C LEU A 80 -1.92 4.11 -3.10
N PHE A 81 -1.03 4.50 -4.02
CA PHE A 81 -0.45 3.60 -5.01
C PHE A 81 1.07 3.65 -5.01
N LEU A 82 1.69 2.47 -5.10
CA LEU A 82 3.13 2.30 -5.20
C LEU A 82 3.58 2.44 -6.66
N ASN A 83 4.48 3.38 -6.93
CA ASN A 83 5.03 3.71 -8.26
C ASN A 83 3.98 3.79 -9.38
N ASN A 84 2.79 4.29 -9.05
CA ASN A 84 1.66 4.41 -9.98
C ASN A 84 1.16 3.07 -10.56
N ILE A 85 1.42 1.95 -9.88
CA ILE A 85 0.92 0.61 -10.24
C ILE A 85 -0.44 0.38 -9.53
N MET A 86 -1.52 0.32 -10.30
CA MET A 86 -2.88 0.14 -9.78
C MET A 86 -3.47 -1.25 -10.05
N ASP A 87 -3.02 -1.89 -11.14
CA ASP A 87 -3.61 -3.11 -11.68
C ASP A 87 -3.07 -4.39 -10.99
N ASP A 88 -1.91 -4.30 -10.35
CA ASP A 88 -1.28 -5.43 -9.66
C ASP A 88 -1.71 -5.49 -8.19
N PRO A 89 -2.42 -6.55 -7.74
CA PRO A 89 -2.83 -6.70 -6.35
C PRO A 89 -1.66 -6.90 -5.39
N THR A 90 -0.51 -7.39 -5.86
CA THR A 90 0.69 -7.58 -5.03
C THR A 90 1.35 -6.25 -4.65
N CYS A 91 1.02 -5.18 -5.38
CA CYS A 91 1.51 -3.82 -5.15
C CYS A 91 0.52 -2.95 -4.34
N LYS A 92 -0.60 -3.52 -3.91
CA LYS A 92 -1.62 -2.82 -3.11
C LYS A 92 -1.28 -2.85 -1.63
N GLY A 93 -1.60 -1.77 -0.94
CA GLY A 93 -1.48 -1.69 0.50
C GLY A 93 -2.57 -2.53 1.21
N SER A 94 -2.20 -3.19 2.29
CA SER A 94 -3.12 -3.87 3.20
C SER A 94 -3.26 -3.06 4.49
N LEU A 95 -4.50 -2.73 4.87
CA LEU A 95 -4.79 -1.97 6.06
C LEU A 95 -4.70 -2.86 7.31
N ASP A 96 -3.86 -2.46 8.27
CA ASP A 96 -3.67 -3.11 9.55
C ASP A 96 -4.17 -2.18 10.67
N CYS A 97 -5.37 -2.50 11.17
CA CYS A 97 -6.01 -1.80 12.29
C CYS A 97 -5.70 -2.41 13.66
N SER A 98 -4.81 -3.41 13.75
CA SER A 98 -4.44 -4.02 15.03
C SER A 98 -3.50 -3.16 15.86
N VAL A 99 -2.86 -2.18 15.22
CA VAL A 99 -1.92 -1.21 15.81
C VAL A 99 -2.59 0.18 15.85
N ALA A 100 -2.24 0.98 16.86
CA ALA A 100 -2.71 2.35 17.01
C ALA A 100 -1.51 3.32 16.98
N PRO A 101 -1.42 4.26 16.01
CA PRO A 101 -2.34 4.47 14.89
C PRO A 101 -2.32 3.32 13.86
N PRO A 102 -3.45 3.06 13.14
CA PRO A 102 -3.50 2.08 12.07
C PRO A 102 -2.50 2.37 10.95
N VAL A 103 -1.99 1.31 10.35
CA VAL A 103 -0.95 1.38 9.32
C VAL A 103 -1.38 0.69 8.03
N LEU A 104 -1.09 1.32 6.90
CA LEU A 104 -1.19 0.74 5.58
C LEU A 104 0.14 0.09 5.21
N ARG A 105 0.14 -1.22 5.00
CA ARG A 105 1.34 -2.02 4.72
C ARG A 105 1.45 -2.35 3.24
N PHE A 106 2.58 -2.01 2.63
CA PHE A 106 2.96 -2.53 1.31
C PHE A 106 4.05 -3.58 1.52
N ASN A 107 3.92 -4.72 0.85
CA ASN A 107 4.93 -5.77 0.89
C ASN A 107 5.09 -6.37 -0.50
N PHE A 108 6.22 -6.09 -1.16
CA PHE A 108 6.44 -6.49 -2.55
C PHE A 108 7.80 -7.16 -2.74
N PRO A 109 7.88 -8.20 -3.58
CA PRO A 109 9.13 -8.91 -3.84
C PRO A 109 10.08 -8.09 -4.71
N LEU A 110 11.38 -8.26 -4.50
CA LEU A 110 12.44 -7.67 -5.32
C LEU A 110 12.64 -8.38 -6.67
N ASN A 111 12.16 -9.62 -6.79
CA ASN A 111 12.37 -10.49 -7.96
C ASN A 111 11.15 -10.62 -8.88
N SER A 112 9.98 -10.05 -8.54
CA SER A 112 8.89 -9.99 -9.53
C SER A 112 9.28 -9.03 -10.65
N THR A 113 8.80 -9.28 -11.86
CA THR A 113 9.21 -8.70 -13.15
C THR A 113 9.49 -7.19 -13.18
N ASN A 114 9.05 -6.39 -12.20
CA ASN A 114 9.53 -5.02 -11.97
C ASN A 114 9.37 -4.51 -10.51
N ALA A 115 9.44 -5.34 -9.46
CA ALA A 115 9.34 -4.92 -8.04
C ALA A 115 8.34 -3.76 -7.77
N CYS A 116 7.11 -3.91 -8.27
CA CYS A 116 6.06 -2.89 -8.25
C CYS A 116 6.45 -1.52 -8.84
N GLY A 117 7.19 -1.49 -9.95
CA GLY A 117 7.65 -0.28 -10.63
C GLY A 117 8.84 0.42 -9.95
N SER A 118 9.51 -0.22 -8.99
CA SER A 118 10.66 0.37 -8.30
C SER A 118 11.83 0.60 -9.24
N SER A 119 12.58 1.69 -9.03
CA SER A 119 13.79 2.02 -9.78
C SER A 119 15.04 1.43 -9.14
N PHE A 120 15.85 0.75 -9.93
CA PHE A 120 17.13 0.16 -9.52
C PHE A 120 18.29 0.99 -10.07
N LYS A 121 19.16 1.48 -9.18
CA LYS A 121 20.34 2.25 -9.55
C LYS A 121 21.57 1.76 -8.81
N THR A 122 22.56 1.26 -9.54
CA THR A 122 23.86 0.89 -8.98
C THR A 122 24.77 2.11 -8.89
N THR A 123 25.34 2.35 -7.72
CA THR A 123 26.36 3.37 -7.49
C THR A 123 27.63 2.70 -6.98
N SER A 124 28.79 3.04 -7.53
CA SER A 124 30.08 2.63 -7.00
C SER A 124 30.66 3.73 -6.12
N SER A 125 31.26 3.34 -5.00
CA SER A 125 32.09 4.22 -4.18
C SER A 125 33.51 3.68 -4.16
N VAL A 126 34.47 4.58 -4.37
CA VAL A 126 35.89 4.25 -4.23
C VAL A 126 36.16 3.96 -2.76
N GLY A 127 36.93 2.92 -2.49
CA GLY A 127 37.29 2.54 -1.14
C GLY A 127 38.02 3.64 -0.39
N THR A 128 37.95 3.57 0.93
CA THR A 128 38.69 4.46 1.82
C THR A 128 39.83 3.71 2.51
N GLY A 129 40.91 4.40 2.88
CA GLY A 129 42.06 3.80 3.59
C GLY A 129 43.10 3.14 2.66
N ILE A 130 43.91 2.23 3.21
CA ILE A 130 45.09 1.65 2.53
C ILE A 130 44.77 0.82 1.26
N LEU A 131 43.50 0.47 1.07
CA LEU A 131 43.01 -0.27 -0.08
C LEU A 131 42.15 0.61 -1.01
N SER A 132 42.18 1.94 -0.88
CA SER A 132 41.40 2.88 -1.70
C SER A 132 41.58 2.65 -3.20
N ASP A 133 42.78 2.21 -3.59
CA ASP A 133 43.17 2.11 -5.00
C ASP A 133 42.73 0.79 -5.65
N ILE A 134 42.29 -0.18 -4.84
CA ILE A 134 41.85 -1.51 -5.32
C ILE A 134 40.47 -1.94 -4.82
N SER A 135 39.89 -1.23 -3.85
CA SER A 135 38.55 -1.53 -3.34
C SER A 135 37.52 -0.58 -3.95
N SER A 136 36.48 -1.15 -4.54
CA SER A 136 35.31 -0.44 -5.07
C SER A 136 34.08 -1.20 -4.61
N VAL A 137 33.27 -0.57 -3.75
CA VAL A 137 32.01 -1.17 -3.29
C VAL A 137 30.91 -0.66 -4.20
N GLN A 138 30.22 -1.59 -4.85
CA GLN A 138 29.01 -1.27 -5.59
C GLN A 138 27.80 -1.43 -4.67
N THR A 139 26.90 -0.47 -4.69
CA THR A 139 25.65 -0.49 -3.93
C THR A 139 24.49 -0.35 -4.90
N MET A 140 23.56 -1.29 -4.86
CA MET A 140 22.32 -1.22 -5.60
C MET A 140 21.27 -0.50 -4.76
N ASN A 141 20.83 0.67 -5.21
CA ASN A 141 19.75 1.43 -4.60
C ASN A 141 18.43 1.10 -5.28
N VAL A 142 17.47 0.61 -4.51
CA VAL A 142 16.07 0.42 -4.92
C VAL A 142 15.26 1.56 -4.38
N SER A 143 14.60 2.32 -5.24
CA SER A 143 13.85 3.51 -4.82
C SER A 143 12.48 3.55 -5.47
N GLY A 144 11.55 4.27 -4.85
CA GLY A 144 10.22 4.46 -5.39
C GLY A 144 9.42 5.48 -4.60
N VAL A 145 8.14 5.57 -4.94
CA VAL A 145 7.19 6.52 -4.34
C VAL A 145 5.85 5.85 -4.07
N VAL A 146 5.28 6.12 -2.89
CA VAL A 146 3.86 5.88 -2.62
C VAL A 146 3.15 7.22 -2.74
N GLN A 147 2.17 7.31 -3.64
CA GLN A 147 1.49 8.56 -3.93
C GLN A 147 -0.03 8.43 -3.83
N SER A 148 -0.68 9.51 -3.43
CA SER A 148 -2.13 9.65 -3.47
C SER A 148 -2.64 9.88 -4.89
N TYR A 149 -3.77 9.28 -5.24
CA TYR A 149 -4.49 9.51 -6.48
C TYR A 149 -5.90 10.02 -6.19
N ASP A 150 -6.25 11.15 -6.81
CA ASP A 150 -7.60 11.70 -6.75
C ASP A 150 -8.43 11.21 -7.95
N PRO A 151 -9.46 10.37 -7.74
CA PRO A 151 -10.33 9.90 -8.82
C PRO A 151 -11.31 10.97 -9.32
N THR A 152 -11.40 12.12 -8.64
CA THR A 152 -12.42 13.15 -8.90
C THR A 152 -11.91 14.31 -9.77
N THR A 153 -10.92 14.07 -10.65
CA THR A 153 -10.30 15.08 -11.53
C THR A 153 -11.26 15.94 -12.38
N SER A 154 -12.54 15.59 -12.46
CA SER A 154 -13.61 16.38 -13.12
C SER A 154 -14.36 17.35 -12.19
N THR A 155 -14.07 17.33 -10.89
CA THR A 155 -14.63 18.23 -9.87
C THR A 155 -13.47 19.02 -9.26
N VAL A 156 -13.65 20.31 -8.98
CA VAL A 156 -12.60 21.11 -8.31
C VAL A 156 -12.46 20.63 -6.87
N THR A 157 -11.49 19.75 -6.62
CA THR A 157 -11.10 19.28 -5.29
C THR A 157 -9.81 19.99 -4.85
N TYR A 158 -9.77 20.39 -3.58
CA TYR A 158 -8.64 21.09 -2.96
C TYR A 158 -7.69 20.13 -2.22
N TYR A 159 -7.73 18.82 -2.53
CA TYR A 159 -6.88 17.85 -1.84
C TYR A 159 -5.41 18.08 -2.20
N ALA A 160 -4.55 18.09 -1.18
CA ALA A 160 -3.12 18.27 -1.36
C ALA A 160 -2.48 16.93 -1.74
N GLU A 161 -1.70 16.89 -2.82
CA GLU A 161 -1.00 15.68 -3.26
C GLU A 161 -0.01 15.18 -2.18
N LEU A 162 -0.13 13.90 -1.80
CA LEU A 162 0.76 13.25 -0.84
C LEU A 162 1.70 12.29 -1.55
N LYS A 163 3.00 12.39 -1.25
CA LYS A 163 4.06 11.54 -1.79
C LYS A 163 5.04 11.13 -0.69
N TYR A 164 5.23 9.83 -0.51
CA TYR A 164 6.27 9.26 0.34
C TYR A 164 7.31 8.57 -0.53
N TYR A 165 8.55 9.06 -0.46
CA TYR A 165 9.69 8.46 -1.16
C TYR A 165 10.39 7.47 -0.24
N TYR A 166 10.79 6.33 -0.79
CA TYR A 166 11.61 5.34 -0.08
C TYR A 166 12.85 4.99 -0.90
N VAL A 167 13.90 4.58 -0.19
CA VAL A 167 15.12 4.02 -0.78
C VAL A 167 15.68 2.92 0.11
N CYS A 168 16.07 1.80 -0.49
CA CYS A 168 16.78 0.70 0.13
C CYS A 168 18.13 0.52 -0.58
N SER A 169 19.22 0.46 0.18
CA SER A 169 20.58 0.36 -0.35
C SER A 169 21.17 -1.02 -0.03
N TYR A 170 21.44 -1.81 -1.07
CA TYR A 170 22.01 -3.15 -0.95
C TYR A 170 23.48 -3.14 -1.39
N PRO A 171 24.45 -3.37 -0.50
CA PRO A 171 25.83 -3.56 -0.91
C PRO A 171 25.95 -4.86 -1.74
N LEU A 172 26.57 -4.77 -2.90
CA LEU A 172 26.92 -5.92 -3.72
C LEU A 172 28.24 -6.47 -3.15
N GLU A 173 28.14 -7.45 -2.27
CA GLU A 173 29.32 -8.10 -1.70
C GLU A 173 30.02 -8.96 -2.76
N TYR A 174 31.29 -8.63 -3.05
CA TYR A 174 32.18 -9.52 -3.76
C TYR A 174 32.88 -10.42 -2.73
N LEU A 175 32.43 -11.67 -2.62
CA LEU A 175 33.20 -12.72 -1.97
C LEU A 175 34.45 -12.98 -2.81
N VAL A 176 35.56 -12.33 -2.47
CA VAL A 176 36.87 -12.69 -2.99
C VAL A 176 37.32 -13.93 -2.22
N ASN A 177 37.14 -15.11 -2.83
CA ASN A 177 37.67 -16.35 -2.29
C ASN A 177 39.20 -16.28 -2.32
N ASN A 178 39.82 -16.02 -1.17
CA ASN A 178 41.27 -15.95 -1.05
C ASN A 178 41.86 -17.36 -0.92
N THR A 179 41.84 -18.14 -2.01
CA THR A 179 42.72 -19.31 -2.13
C THR A 179 44.15 -18.80 -2.29
N GLN A 180 44.93 -18.82 -1.21
CA GLN A 180 46.37 -18.59 -1.31
C GLN A 180 46.97 -19.70 -2.16
N MET A 181 47.57 -19.35 -3.30
CA MET A 181 48.48 -20.20 -4.03
C MET A 181 49.82 -20.09 -3.30
N ASP A 182 50.07 -21.00 -2.37
CA ASP A 182 51.40 -21.20 -1.80
C ASP A 182 52.29 -21.83 -2.89
N VAL A 183 53.48 -21.25 -3.13
CA VAL A 183 54.43 -21.65 -4.19
C VAL A 183 55.49 -22.58 -3.63
#